data_AF-A0A8J3XU37-F1
#
_entry.id   AF-A0A8J3XU37-F1
#
_cell.length_a   1.000
_cell.length_b   1.000
_cell.length_c   1.000
_cell.angle_alpha   90.00
_cell.angle_beta   90.00
_cell.angle_gamma   90.00
#
_symmetry.space_group_name_H-M   'P 1'
#
loop_
_entity.id
_entity.type
_entity.pdbx_description
1 polymer ?
#
loop_
_entity_poly.entity_id
_entity_poly.type
_entity_poly.pdbx_seq_one_letter_code
_entity_poly.pdbx_strand_id
1 'polypeptide(L)'
;MRIISVNVGRAVPAEWAGDVGRTAIDKKAAGGRVAVHGNGLEGDERADVAHHGHPDQAVYAYAREDHDWWQAQLGRDLHDGAFGENLTTSGADLTGALIGERWRVGTAVLEVTAPRVPCATFRGWMGEKGWVKRFTQAGRPGAYFRVIEEGELGAGDAIEVLDRPAASVTIGEAFAAYHGDQDALRRLLAYQGHGEKWDKIAERVLKS
;
A
#
# COMPACT_ATOMS: atom_id res chain seq x y z
N MET A 1 -18.14 0.22 0.53
CA MET A 1 -16.79 -0.22 0.07
C MET A 1 -16.72 -1.73 0.17
N ARG A 2 -15.96 -2.41 -0.69
CA ARG A 2 -15.81 -3.87 -0.66
C ARG A 2 -14.47 -4.37 -1.20
N ILE A 3 -14.13 -5.61 -0.90
CA ILE A 3 -13.02 -6.33 -1.51
C ILE A 3 -13.46 -6.94 -2.84
N ILE A 4 -12.71 -6.66 -3.90
CA ILE A 4 -12.87 -7.27 -5.23
C ILE A 4 -12.02 -8.54 -5.33
N SER A 5 -10.76 -8.47 -4.90
CA SER A 5 -9.84 -9.60 -4.89
C SER A 5 -8.94 -9.57 -3.66
N VAL A 6 -8.62 -10.76 -3.17
CA VAL A 6 -7.54 -10.98 -2.20
C VAL A 6 -6.42 -11.67 -2.94
N ASN A 7 -5.25 -11.05 -2.99
CA ASN A 7 -4.11 -11.51 -3.76
C ASN A 7 -2.94 -11.89 -2.86
N VAL A 8 -2.30 -13.00 -3.18
CA VAL A 8 -1.10 -13.49 -2.49
C VAL A 8 -0.02 -13.81 -3.52
N GLY A 9 1.24 -13.64 -3.13
CA GLY A 9 2.40 -13.86 -4.00
C GLY A 9 3.38 -14.85 -3.38
N ARG A 10 4.06 -15.62 -4.23
CA ARG A 10 5.26 -16.38 -3.83
C ARG A 10 6.49 -15.74 -4.44
N ALA A 11 7.58 -15.71 -3.70
CA ALA A 11 8.82 -15.10 -4.14
C ALA A 11 9.47 -15.94 -5.24
N VAL A 12 9.57 -15.38 -6.45
CA VAL A 12 10.25 -15.99 -7.59
C VAL A 12 11.59 -15.29 -7.87
N PRO A 13 12.59 -15.99 -8.42
CA PRO A 13 13.78 -15.34 -8.97
C PRO A 13 13.41 -14.27 -10.00
N ALA A 14 14.03 -13.10 -9.88
CA ALA A 14 13.77 -11.97 -10.75
C ALA A 14 15.02 -11.09 -10.87
N GLU A 15 15.64 -11.09 -12.05
CA GLU A 15 16.86 -10.31 -12.32
C GLU A 15 16.65 -8.80 -12.14
N TRP A 16 15.41 -8.33 -12.34
CA TRP A 16 15.04 -6.93 -12.18
C TRP A 16 14.75 -6.52 -10.72
N ALA A 17 14.81 -7.45 -9.77
CA ALA A 17 14.59 -7.18 -8.33
C ALA A 17 15.85 -6.65 -7.60
N GLY A 18 16.90 -6.27 -8.34
CA GLY A 18 18.14 -5.76 -7.76
C GLY A 18 18.85 -6.79 -6.87
N ASP A 19 19.47 -6.33 -5.79
CA ASP A 19 20.31 -7.15 -4.91
C ASP A 19 19.54 -8.28 -4.20
N VAL A 20 18.22 -8.14 -4.04
CA VAL A 20 17.36 -9.18 -3.46
C VAL A 20 17.26 -10.39 -4.40
N GLY A 21 17.36 -10.16 -5.72
CA GLY A 21 17.32 -11.20 -6.76
C GLY A 21 16.02 -12.01 -6.85
N ARG A 22 15.03 -11.70 -6.01
CA ARG A 22 13.73 -12.38 -5.93
C ARG A 22 12.63 -11.39 -5.57
N THR A 23 11.39 -11.71 -5.93
CA THR A 23 10.23 -10.86 -5.68
C THR A 23 8.92 -11.64 -5.65
N ALA A 24 7.98 -11.18 -4.83
CA ALA A 24 6.59 -11.67 -4.76
C ALA A 24 5.61 -10.58 -5.21
N ILE A 25 6.05 -9.64 -6.06
CA ILE A 25 5.21 -8.54 -6.51
C ILE A 25 4.07 -9.00 -7.43
N ASP A 26 4.27 -10.10 -8.17
CA ASP A 26 3.22 -10.65 -9.02
C ASP A 26 2.24 -11.47 -8.18
N LYS A 27 1.37 -10.76 -7.45
CA LYS A 27 0.35 -11.40 -6.64
C LYS A 27 -0.79 -11.87 -7.53
N LYS A 28 -1.37 -13.02 -7.17
CA LYS A 28 -2.51 -13.63 -7.86
C LYS A 28 -3.66 -13.79 -6.89
N ALA A 29 -4.88 -13.72 -7.42
CA ALA A 29 -6.10 -13.93 -6.64
C ALA A 29 -6.06 -15.30 -5.92
N ALA A 30 -6.34 -15.28 -4.62
CA ALA A 30 -6.53 -16.48 -3.82
C ALA A 30 -7.87 -17.15 -4.18
N GLY A 31 -7.91 -18.48 -4.15
CA GLY A 31 -9.10 -19.27 -4.50
C GLY A 31 -10.21 -19.30 -3.44
N GLY A 32 -10.05 -18.57 -2.33
CA GLY A 32 -10.97 -18.61 -1.19
C GLY A 32 -10.66 -17.55 -0.14
N ARG A 33 -11.27 -17.69 1.04
CA ARG A 33 -10.93 -16.86 2.20
C ARG A 33 -9.48 -17.09 2.62
N VAL A 34 -8.85 -16.04 3.12
CA VAL A 34 -7.44 -16.02 3.52
C VAL A 34 -7.34 -15.55 4.96
N ALA A 35 -6.58 -16.28 5.76
CA ALA A 35 -6.29 -15.91 7.14
C ALA A 35 -5.36 -14.68 7.19
N VAL A 36 -5.63 -13.81 8.16
CA VAL A 36 -4.92 -12.56 8.43
C VAL A 36 -4.19 -12.72 9.76
N HIS A 37 -2.87 -12.76 9.69
CA HIS A 37 -1.98 -12.84 10.85
C HIS A 37 -1.35 -11.49 11.12
N GLY A 38 -0.81 -11.27 12.33
CA GLY A 38 -0.22 -9.99 12.73
C GLY A 38 0.82 -9.42 11.76
N ASN A 39 1.49 -10.27 10.96
CA ASN A 39 2.50 -9.86 10.00
C ASN A 39 2.07 -9.99 8.52
N GLY A 40 0.83 -10.37 8.19
CA GLY A 40 0.36 -10.43 6.79
C GLY A 40 -0.70 -11.49 6.51
N LEU A 41 -0.95 -11.73 5.22
CA LEU A 41 -1.92 -12.73 4.77
C LEU A 41 -1.27 -14.12 4.65
N GLU A 42 -2.02 -15.16 5.04
CA GLU A 42 -1.64 -16.56 4.84
C GLU A 42 -1.32 -16.82 3.36
N GLY A 43 -0.16 -17.43 3.10
CA GLY A 43 0.31 -17.74 1.75
C GLY A 43 0.92 -16.57 0.98
N ASP A 44 1.00 -15.36 1.56
CA ASP A 44 1.72 -14.23 0.97
C ASP A 44 3.18 -14.17 1.45
N GLU A 45 4.12 -14.27 0.53
CA GLU A 45 5.55 -14.16 0.81
C GLU A 45 6.06 -12.74 0.58
N ARG A 46 7.10 -12.37 1.34
CA ARG A 46 7.85 -11.12 1.14
C ARG A 46 9.31 -11.45 0.91
N ALA A 47 9.79 -11.16 -0.29
CA ALA A 47 11.18 -11.45 -0.67
C ALA A 47 12.20 -10.57 0.07
N ASP A 48 11.83 -9.32 0.38
CA ASP A 48 12.68 -8.35 1.08
C ASP A 48 12.10 -8.05 2.46
N VAL A 49 12.41 -8.91 3.43
CA VAL A 49 11.93 -8.76 4.81
C VAL A 49 12.58 -7.53 5.49
N ALA A 50 13.78 -7.14 5.08
CA ALA A 50 14.48 -6.00 5.67
C ALA A 50 13.78 -4.66 5.36
N HIS A 51 13.27 -4.47 4.13
CA HIS A 51 12.60 -3.23 3.73
C HIS A 51 11.07 -3.31 3.74
N HIS A 52 10.48 -4.51 3.63
CA HIS A 52 9.03 -4.71 3.51
C HIS A 52 8.44 -5.66 4.57
N GLY A 53 9.25 -6.11 5.53
CA GLY A 53 8.81 -6.98 6.64
C GLY A 53 8.28 -6.25 7.86
N HIS A 54 8.19 -4.91 7.84
CA HIS A 54 7.69 -4.15 8.99
C HIS A 54 6.21 -4.50 9.25
N PRO A 55 5.79 -4.71 10.52
CA PRO A 55 4.38 -4.95 10.87
C PRO A 55 3.43 -3.86 10.36
N ASP A 56 3.94 -2.62 10.24
CA ASP A 56 3.17 -1.51 9.66
C ASP A 56 2.89 -1.64 8.15
N GLN A 57 3.46 -2.62 7.45
CA GLN A 57 3.22 -2.90 6.03
C GLN A 57 2.66 -4.31 5.83
N ALA A 58 1.84 -4.78 6.78
CA ALA A 58 1.30 -6.15 6.79
C ALA A 58 0.39 -6.46 5.58
N VAL A 59 -0.42 -5.49 5.17
CA VAL A 59 -1.37 -5.65 4.07
C VAL A 59 -1.32 -4.42 3.17
N TYR A 60 -1.15 -4.60 1.87
CA TYR A 60 -1.21 -3.50 0.90
C TYR A 60 -2.54 -3.51 0.14
N ALA A 61 -3.23 -2.39 0.06
CA ALA A 61 -4.46 -2.23 -0.72
C ALA A 61 -4.28 -1.26 -1.90
N TYR A 62 -4.93 -1.57 -3.01
CA TYR A 62 -5.03 -0.70 -4.19
C TYR A 62 -6.46 -0.70 -4.73
N ALA A 63 -6.94 0.48 -5.13
CA ALA A 63 -8.32 0.63 -5.59
C ALA A 63 -8.47 0.15 -7.04
N ARG A 64 -9.57 -0.53 -7.35
CA ARG A 64 -9.89 -0.92 -8.73
C ARG A 64 -10.04 0.30 -9.64
N GLU A 65 -10.55 1.39 -9.08
CA GLU A 65 -10.67 2.69 -9.76
C GLU A 65 -9.29 3.24 -10.19
N ASP A 66 -8.25 3.04 -9.38
CA ASP A 66 -6.88 3.43 -9.72
C ASP A 66 -6.25 2.47 -10.74
N HIS A 67 -6.52 1.17 -10.64
CA HIS A 67 -6.17 0.20 -11.68
C HIS A 67 -6.72 0.59 -13.04
N ASP A 68 -8.04 0.86 -13.11
CA ASP A 68 -8.72 1.22 -14.36
C ASP A 68 -8.13 2.49 -14.99
N TRP A 69 -7.82 3.47 -14.14
CA TRP A 69 -7.13 4.67 -14.59
C TRP A 69 -5.76 4.34 -15.20
N TRP A 70 -4.96 3.51 -14.54
CA TRP A 70 -3.65 3.10 -15.05
C TRP A 70 -3.74 2.25 -16.32
N GLN A 71 -4.70 1.36 -16.45
CA GLN A 71 -4.92 0.59 -17.69
C GLN A 71 -5.12 1.54 -18.87
N ALA A 72 -5.95 2.58 -18.69
CA ALA A 72 -6.14 3.60 -19.73
C ALA A 72 -4.86 4.38 -20.04
N GLN A 73 -4.04 4.70 -19.02
CA GLN A 73 -2.76 5.41 -19.23
C GLN A 73 -1.66 4.56 -19.85
N LEU A 74 -1.73 3.23 -19.71
CA LEU A 74 -0.72 2.28 -20.18
C LEU A 74 -1.14 1.56 -21.46
N GLY A 75 -2.42 1.58 -21.81
CA GLY A 75 -2.95 0.86 -22.97
C GLY A 75 -2.81 -0.66 -22.85
N ARG A 76 -2.85 -1.21 -21.63
CA ARG A 76 -2.76 -2.65 -21.37
C ARG A 76 -3.58 -3.03 -20.15
N ASP A 77 -3.98 -4.29 -20.10
CA ASP A 77 -4.71 -4.86 -18.96
C ASP A 77 -3.79 -4.98 -17.74
N LEU A 78 -4.35 -4.69 -16.56
CA LEU A 78 -3.73 -4.82 -15.26
C LEU A 78 -4.67 -5.66 -14.39
N HIS A 79 -4.23 -6.90 -14.11
CA HIS A 79 -4.99 -7.80 -13.26
C HIS A 79 -4.96 -7.34 -11.80
N ASP A 80 -5.95 -7.74 -11.03
CA ASP A 80 -5.96 -7.54 -9.57
C ASP A 80 -4.72 -8.23 -8.95
N GLY A 81 -3.94 -7.48 -8.19
CA GLY A 81 -2.63 -7.90 -7.68
C GLY A 81 -1.44 -7.37 -8.49
N ALA A 82 -1.65 -6.75 -9.67
CA ALA A 82 -0.57 -6.27 -10.53
C ALA A 82 0.28 -5.15 -9.92
N PHE A 83 -0.21 -4.42 -8.93
CA PHE A 83 0.59 -3.43 -8.19
C PHE A 83 1.30 -4.06 -6.98
N GLY A 84 1.18 -5.37 -6.81
CA GLY A 84 1.66 -6.14 -5.66
C GLY A 84 0.80 -5.96 -4.43
N GLU A 85 -0.45 -5.51 -4.58
CA GLU A 85 -1.44 -5.36 -3.52
C GLU A 85 -2.05 -6.69 -3.11
N ASN A 86 -2.26 -6.82 -1.81
CA ASN A 86 -2.98 -7.93 -1.21
C ASN A 86 -4.49 -7.75 -1.36
N LEU A 87 -4.99 -6.51 -1.30
CA LEU A 87 -6.42 -6.22 -1.37
C LEU A 87 -6.69 -5.30 -2.56
N THR A 88 -7.40 -5.81 -3.56
CA THR A 88 -7.99 -4.95 -4.57
C THR A 88 -9.38 -4.51 -4.09
N THR A 89 -9.57 -3.21 -3.88
CA THR A 89 -10.80 -2.66 -3.28
C THR A 89 -11.68 -1.98 -4.32
N SER A 90 -12.95 -1.75 -3.98
CA SER A 90 -13.85 -0.89 -4.77
C SER A 90 -14.69 0.02 -3.88
N GLY A 91 -14.85 1.25 -4.34
CA GLY A 91 -15.51 2.36 -3.66
C GLY A 91 -14.72 2.94 -2.48
N ALA A 92 -13.49 2.46 -2.24
CA ALA A 92 -12.67 2.87 -1.11
C ALA A 92 -11.69 3.97 -1.52
N ASP A 93 -11.77 5.13 -0.86
CA ASP A 93 -10.81 6.21 -1.05
C ASP A 93 -9.54 5.95 -0.23
N LEU A 94 -8.64 5.15 -0.79
CA LEU A 94 -7.37 4.81 -0.14
C LEU A 94 -6.43 6.02 -0.03
N THR A 95 -6.49 6.96 -0.97
CA THR A 95 -5.62 8.14 -0.97
C THR A 95 -6.08 9.17 0.08
N GLY A 96 -7.39 9.29 0.29
CA GLY A 96 -8.01 10.13 1.32
C GLY A 96 -8.19 9.46 2.68
N ALA A 97 -7.80 8.20 2.85
CA ALA A 97 -7.76 7.52 4.13
C ALA A 97 -6.74 8.19 5.07
N LEU A 98 -7.06 8.30 6.36
CA LEU A 98 -6.15 8.89 7.34
C LEU A 98 -5.21 7.83 7.92
N ILE A 99 -3.96 8.21 8.19
CA ILE A 99 -3.08 7.36 9.00
C ILE A 99 -3.72 7.16 10.39
N GLY A 100 -3.81 5.90 10.84
CA GLY A 100 -4.51 5.51 12.06
C GLY A 100 -6.00 5.19 11.87
N GLU A 101 -6.58 5.38 10.68
CA GLU A 101 -7.96 4.98 10.39
C GLU A 101 -8.09 3.45 10.45
N ARG A 102 -9.13 2.95 11.13
CA ARG A 102 -9.35 1.51 11.37
C ARG A 102 -10.51 0.98 10.58
N TRP A 103 -10.26 -0.07 9.81
CA TRP A 103 -11.22 -0.70 8.91
C TRP A 103 -11.49 -2.14 9.34
N ARG A 104 -12.75 -2.54 9.37
CA ARG A 104 -13.13 -3.94 9.41
C ARG A 104 -13.24 -4.48 7.99
N VAL A 105 -12.59 -5.61 7.76
CA VAL A 105 -12.65 -6.35 6.49
C VAL A 105 -12.79 -7.84 6.81
N GLY A 106 -13.92 -8.43 6.45
CA GLY A 106 -14.26 -9.77 6.93
C GLY A 106 -14.34 -9.78 8.46
N THR A 107 -13.55 -10.64 9.11
CA THR A 107 -13.44 -10.66 10.58
C THR A 107 -12.19 -9.96 11.12
N ALA A 108 -11.29 -9.49 10.24
CA ALA A 108 -10.07 -8.79 10.65
C ALA A 108 -10.31 -7.29 10.83
N VAL A 109 -9.50 -6.68 11.70
CA VAL A 109 -9.40 -5.22 11.85
C VAL A 109 -8.02 -4.77 11.40
N LEU A 110 -7.99 -3.86 10.43
CA LEU A 110 -6.80 -3.30 9.81
C LEU A 110 -6.71 -1.81 10.13
N GLU A 111 -5.50 -1.29 10.32
CA GLU A 111 -5.27 0.14 10.55
C GLU A 111 -4.34 0.71 9.48
N VAL A 112 -4.73 1.82 8.86
CA VAL A 112 -3.96 2.51 7.81
C VAL A 112 -2.66 3.07 8.39
N THR A 113 -1.54 2.84 7.71
CA THR A 113 -0.21 3.21 8.23
C THR A 113 0.60 4.12 7.32
N ALA A 114 0.60 3.86 6.01
CA ALA A 114 1.52 4.52 5.10
C ALA A 114 1.09 4.39 3.62
N PRO A 115 1.49 5.34 2.75
CA PRO A 115 1.38 5.17 1.31
C PRO A 115 2.40 4.15 0.79
N ARG A 116 2.13 3.58 -0.39
CA ARG A 116 3.19 2.90 -1.14
C ARG A 116 4.17 3.91 -1.73
N VAL A 117 5.45 3.72 -1.41
CA VAL A 117 6.55 4.38 -2.09
C VAL A 117 7.09 3.46 -3.19
N PRO A 118 7.20 3.91 -4.45
CA PRO A 118 7.71 3.09 -5.54
C PRO A 118 9.19 2.70 -5.33
N CYS A 119 9.49 1.40 -5.42
CA CYS A 119 10.84 0.84 -5.28
C CYS A 119 11.42 0.31 -6.60
N ALA A 120 12.69 -0.11 -6.59
CA ALA A 120 13.38 -0.65 -7.77
C ALA A 120 12.67 -1.88 -8.36
N THR A 121 12.23 -2.78 -7.49
CA THR A 121 11.39 -3.94 -7.82
C THR A 121 10.13 -3.48 -8.54
N PHE A 122 9.35 -2.57 -7.97
CA PHE A 122 8.13 -2.10 -8.62
C PHE A 122 8.36 -1.44 -9.98
N ARG A 123 9.45 -0.68 -10.14
CA ARG A 123 9.86 -0.11 -11.43
C ARG A 123 10.18 -1.20 -12.45
N GLY A 124 10.97 -2.20 -12.07
CA GLY A 124 11.35 -3.31 -12.95
C GLY A 124 10.14 -4.14 -13.38
N TRP A 125 9.26 -4.46 -12.43
CA TRP A 125 8.01 -5.19 -12.66
C TRP A 125 7.10 -4.50 -13.67
N MET A 126 6.87 -3.20 -13.49
CA MET A 126 5.96 -2.48 -14.37
C MET A 126 6.56 -2.33 -15.77
N GLY A 127 7.88 -2.34 -15.92
CA GLY A 127 8.54 -2.29 -17.23
C GLY A 127 8.31 -0.98 -17.99
N GLU A 128 7.82 0.06 -17.31
CA GLU A 128 7.41 1.33 -17.93
C GLU A 128 8.51 2.39 -17.82
N LYS A 129 8.82 3.07 -18.93
CA LYS A 129 9.81 4.14 -18.94
C LYS A 129 9.35 5.29 -18.02
N GLY A 130 10.22 5.68 -17.09
CA GLY A 130 9.92 6.75 -16.14
C GLY A 130 8.85 6.40 -15.12
N TRP A 131 8.57 5.10 -14.90
CA TRP A 131 7.49 4.63 -14.02
C TRP A 131 7.43 5.34 -12.67
N VAL A 132 8.56 5.42 -11.95
CA VAL A 132 8.64 6.07 -10.64
C VAL A 132 8.12 7.51 -10.70
N LYS A 133 8.55 8.30 -11.68
CA LYS A 133 8.10 9.69 -11.86
C LYS A 133 6.61 9.75 -12.19
N ARG A 134 6.13 8.92 -13.12
CA ARG A 134 4.71 8.87 -13.52
C ARG A 134 3.82 8.51 -12.33
N PHE A 135 4.21 7.48 -11.57
CA PHE A 135 3.48 7.02 -10.40
C PHE A 135 3.42 8.09 -9.30
N THR A 136 4.56 8.74 -9.00
CA THR A 136 4.61 9.86 -8.07
C THR A 136 3.72 11.02 -8.51
N GLN A 137 3.76 11.41 -9.79
CA GLN A 137 2.94 12.49 -10.32
C GLN A 137 1.44 12.18 -10.32
N ALA A 138 1.07 10.91 -10.52
CA ALA A 138 -0.33 10.50 -10.47
C ALA A 138 -0.93 10.63 -9.06
N GLY A 139 -0.10 10.55 -8.00
CA GLY A 139 -0.56 10.73 -6.62
C GLY A 139 -1.55 9.66 -6.15
N ARG A 140 -1.49 8.44 -6.72
CA ARG A 140 -2.38 7.30 -6.44
C ARG A 140 -1.61 6.14 -5.81
N PRO A 141 -1.13 6.27 -4.56
CA PRO A 141 -0.20 5.32 -3.97
C PRO A 141 -0.88 4.06 -3.42
N GLY A 142 -2.20 4.03 -3.25
CA GLY A 142 -2.85 3.06 -2.38
C GLY A 142 -2.40 3.20 -0.92
N ALA A 143 -2.78 2.23 -0.08
CA ALA A 143 -2.51 2.31 1.35
C ALA A 143 -2.00 0.98 1.91
N TYR A 144 -0.99 1.06 2.77
CA TYR A 144 -0.58 -0.03 3.65
C TYR A 144 -1.37 -0.01 4.94
N PHE A 145 -1.53 -1.20 5.51
CA PHE A 145 -2.20 -1.44 6.76
C PHE A 145 -1.35 -2.34 7.66
N ARG A 146 -1.46 -2.12 8.97
CA ARG A 146 -1.13 -3.12 9.99
C ARG A 146 -2.37 -3.88 10.42
N VAL A 147 -2.16 -5.05 11.01
CA VAL A 147 -3.22 -5.88 11.58
C VAL A 147 -3.40 -5.50 13.05
N ILE A 148 -4.61 -5.10 13.43
CA ILE A 148 -5.00 -4.81 14.81
C ILE A 148 -5.67 -6.02 15.44
N GLU A 149 -6.54 -6.68 14.68
CA GLU A 149 -7.20 -7.93 15.06
C GLU A 149 -7.03 -8.93 13.93
N GLU A 150 -6.45 -10.09 14.25
CA GLU A 150 -6.35 -11.23 13.35
C GLU A 150 -7.73 -11.78 13.00
N GLY A 151 -7.83 -12.46 11.86
CA GLY A 151 -9.11 -12.97 11.38
C GLY A 151 -8.99 -13.58 10.00
N GLU A 152 -10.05 -13.49 9.21
CA GLU A 152 -10.08 -13.97 7.84
C GLU A 152 -10.86 -12.99 6.96
N LEU A 153 -10.41 -12.84 5.73
CA LEU A 153 -11.05 -12.00 4.72
C LEU A 153 -11.12 -12.70 3.36
N GLY A 154 -12.02 -12.26 2.50
CA GLY A 154 -12.22 -12.82 1.17
C GLY A 154 -12.79 -11.81 0.18
N ALA A 155 -12.76 -12.18 -1.10
CA ALA A 155 -13.45 -11.43 -2.14
C ALA A 155 -14.96 -11.31 -1.82
N GLY A 156 -15.51 -10.12 -2.04
CA GLY A 156 -16.91 -9.81 -1.74
C GLY A 156 -17.16 -9.25 -0.34
N ASP A 157 -16.21 -9.37 0.59
CA ASP A 157 -16.36 -8.81 1.95
C ASP A 157 -16.56 -7.30 1.90
N ALA A 158 -17.47 -6.80 2.74
CA ALA A 158 -17.64 -5.38 2.95
C ALA A 158 -16.42 -4.80 3.69
N ILE A 159 -16.13 -3.53 3.41
CA ILE A 159 -15.16 -2.73 4.16
C ILE A 159 -15.95 -1.69 4.93
N GLU A 160 -15.78 -1.67 6.25
CA GLU A 160 -16.42 -0.75 7.18
C GLU A 160 -15.36 0.08 7.90
N VAL A 161 -15.49 1.41 7.91
CA VAL A 161 -14.63 2.28 8.74
C VAL A 161 -15.16 2.27 10.17
N LEU A 162 -14.35 1.77 11.10
CA LEU A 162 -14.70 1.67 12.53
C LEU A 162 -14.33 2.93 13.29
N ASP A 163 -13.16 3.47 12.99
CA ASP A 163 -12.61 4.65 13.63
C ASP A 163 -11.86 5.48 12.61
N ARG A 164 -12.03 6.80 12.70
CA ARG A 164 -11.32 7.77 11.88
C ARG A 164 -10.75 8.85 12.81
N PRO A 165 -9.41 8.94 12.93
CA PRO A 165 -8.78 9.90 13.83
C PRO A 165 -9.22 11.34 13.55
N ALA A 166 -9.52 12.10 14.62
CA ALA A 166 -9.95 13.49 14.51
C ALA A 166 -8.86 14.43 13.99
N ALA A 167 -7.59 14.10 14.25
CA ALA A 167 -6.42 14.82 13.77
C ALA A 167 -5.37 13.83 13.29
N SER A 168 -5.19 13.75 11.96
CA SER A 168 -4.18 12.95 11.28
C SER A 168 -3.96 13.52 9.87
N VAL A 169 -3.06 12.92 9.10
CA VAL A 169 -2.85 13.23 7.68
C VAL A 169 -3.35 12.11 6.80
N THR A 170 -3.75 12.48 5.58
CA THR A 170 -4.14 11.50 4.57
C THR A 170 -2.94 10.76 4.01
N ILE A 171 -3.20 9.57 3.45
CA ILE A 171 -2.21 8.81 2.69
C ILE A 171 -1.62 9.64 1.54
N GLY A 172 -2.44 10.43 0.84
CA GLY A 172 -2.00 11.35 -0.20
C GLY A 172 -1.03 12.43 0.31
N GLU A 173 -1.34 13.05 1.45
CA GLU A 173 -0.44 14.02 2.09
C GLU A 173 0.88 13.37 2.54
N ALA A 174 0.82 12.20 3.16
CA ALA A 174 2.02 11.46 3.53
C ALA A 174 2.87 11.12 2.30
N PHE A 175 2.24 10.75 1.19
CA PHE A 175 2.93 10.47 -0.07
C PHE A 175 3.60 11.72 -0.65
N ALA A 176 2.89 12.85 -0.67
CA ALA A 176 3.42 14.13 -1.10
C ALA A 176 4.60 14.58 -0.22
N ALA A 177 4.47 14.47 1.11
CA ALA A 177 5.52 14.78 2.07
C ALA A 177 6.77 13.93 1.83
N TYR A 178 6.61 12.62 1.57
CA TYR A 178 7.73 11.73 1.25
C TYR A 178 8.47 12.18 -0.02
N HIS A 179 7.74 12.74 -0.98
CA HIS A 179 8.26 13.25 -2.25
C HIS A 179 8.66 14.73 -2.23
N GLY A 180 8.74 15.34 -1.04
CA GLY A 180 9.34 16.66 -0.85
C GLY A 180 8.36 17.83 -0.77
N ASP A 181 7.05 17.58 -0.70
CA ASP A 181 6.08 18.63 -0.45
C ASP A 181 6.25 19.15 0.99
N GLN A 182 6.70 20.40 1.13
CA GLN A 182 7.01 20.99 2.42
C GLN A 182 5.76 21.23 3.28
N ASP A 183 4.62 21.56 2.68
CA ASP A 183 3.41 21.89 3.43
C ASP A 183 2.73 20.62 3.93
N ALA A 184 2.68 19.58 3.10
CA ALA A 184 2.25 18.26 3.54
C ALA A 184 3.17 17.72 4.64
N LEU A 185 4.49 17.93 4.52
CA LEU A 185 5.45 17.52 5.55
C LEU A 185 5.27 18.29 6.86
N ARG A 186 5.03 19.60 6.83
CA ARG A 186 4.72 20.39 8.04
C ARG A 186 3.44 19.90 8.72
N ARG A 187 2.38 19.61 7.95
CA ARG A 187 1.15 19.03 8.51
C ARG A 187 1.39 17.66 9.13
N LEU A 188 2.19 16.82 8.49
CA LEU A 188 2.54 15.50 8.99
C LEU A 188 3.34 15.58 10.29
N LEU A 189 4.33 16.46 10.40
CA LEU A 189 5.10 16.65 11.65
C LEU A 189 4.26 17.21 12.80
N ALA A 190 3.16 17.93 12.50
CA ALA A 190 2.24 18.42 13.53
C ALA A 190 1.35 17.30 14.11
N TYR A 191 1.17 16.20 13.38
CA TYR A 191 0.44 15.03 13.87
C TYR A 191 1.27 14.31 14.94
N GLN A 192 0.75 14.21 16.17
CA GLN A 192 1.48 13.64 17.31
C GLN A 192 1.92 12.18 17.12
N GLY A 193 1.23 11.43 16.26
CA GLY A 193 1.55 10.03 15.96
C GLY A 193 2.49 9.82 14.78
N HIS A 194 3.18 10.85 14.27
CA HIS A 194 4.11 10.66 13.16
C HIS A 194 5.31 9.83 13.61
N GLY A 195 5.68 8.81 12.82
CA GLY A 195 6.87 8.00 13.10
C GLY A 195 8.19 8.71 12.78
N GLU A 196 9.29 8.29 13.42
CA GLU A 196 10.65 8.88 13.30
C GLU A 196 11.18 9.03 11.87
N LYS A 197 10.65 8.22 10.94
CA LYS A 197 10.98 8.31 9.51
C LYS A 197 10.72 9.72 8.97
N TRP A 198 9.68 10.38 9.47
CA TRP A 198 9.26 11.69 8.99
C TRP A 198 10.17 12.81 9.49
N ASP A 199 10.70 12.70 10.70
CA ASP A 199 11.74 13.61 11.21
C ASP A 199 12.98 13.57 10.32
N LYS A 200 13.45 12.37 9.97
CA LYS A 200 14.60 12.19 9.07
C LYS A 200 14.34 12.77 7.67
N ILE A 201 13.12 12.67 7.16
CA ILE A 201 12.73 13.29 5.89
C ILE A 201 12.74 14.83 6.03
N ALA A 202 12.25 15.36 7.14
CA ALA A 202 12.24 16.80 7.43
C ALA A 202 13.63 17.41 7.49
N GLU A 203 14.62 16.71 8.04
CA GLU A 203 16.00 17.17 8.04
C GLU A 203 16.56 17.41 6.63
N ARG A 204 16.11 16.63 5.65
CA ARG A 204 16.52 16.78 4.25
C ARG A 204 15.70 17.83 3.50
N VAL A 205 14.39 17.87 3.73
CA VAL A 205 13.43 18.62 2.89
C VAL A 205 13.18 20.05 3.39
N LEU A 206 13.21 20.28 4.71
CA LEU A 206 12.93 21.58 5.29
C LEU A 206 14.19 22.39 5.61
N LYS A 207 15.36 21.76 5.63
CA LYS A 207 16.66 22.44 5.84
C LYS A 207 17.38 22.79 4.52
N SER A 208 16.82 22.44 3.36
CA SER A 208 17.28 22.80 2.01
C SER A 208 16.60 24.06 1.51
#